data_AF-A0AAD9VZY4-F1
#
_entry.id   AF-A0AAD9VZY4-F1
#
_cell.length_a   1.000
_cell.length_b   1.000
_cell.length_c   1.000
_cell.angle_alpha   90.00
_cell.angle_beta   90.00
_cell.angle_gamma   90.00
#
_symmetry.space_group_name_H-M   'P 1'
#
loop_
_entity.id
_entity.type
_entity.pdbx_description
1 polymer ?
#
loop_
_entity_poly.entity_id
_entity_poly.type
_entity_poly.pdbx_seq_one_letter_code
_entity_poly.pdbx_strand_id
1 'polypeptide(L)'
;MIPGKADPLDEGQEMMTLAGTKRTAGTPYASPTKAAASAKRSRTQYDYCDEEDLESLHEDQWSADWDSGSEMSIDGDDERDSLKDRFLTSPRGSKSYEEARRTEESRTLPPAANVHRRFGSKSSERIYCVGCACSKLEHQCNAPSCGCEGGVSCRNPLNNLDLGALFGQDPVSLHPCFTTWAVSQNIAKLERQPLFDLILEKAFLMEEFHDYVSEPYLEWRAKWDRVPVSERDSGTGLFLKQELLRLGLTSREGQLVFYSFCRRDGWQETEHCWHCRICSDCMEWREWHCERCNQCSYGLSLPCETCGREKDRYGQPELNELSDDDSIYQW
;
A
#
# COMPACT_ATOMS: atom_id res chain seq x y z
N MET A 1 40.95 -46.93 -41.78
CA MET A 1 42.10 -47.68 -41.23
C MET A 1 42.76 -46.80 -40.16
N ILE A 2 42.95 -47.41 -38.99
CA ILE A 2 43.39 -46.97 -37.63
C ILE A 2 44.85 -46.41 -37.67
N PRO A 3 45.42 -45.64 -36.69
CA PRO A 3 45.09 -45.42 -35.25
C PRO A 3 44.95 -43.94 -34.82
N GLY A 4 44.41 -43.55 -33.65
CA GLY A 4 44.44 -44.16 -32.31
C GLY A 4 45.33 -43.28 -31.41
N LYS A 5 44.72 -42.42 -30.57
CA LYS A 5 45.43 -41.60 -29.57
C LYS A 5 44.79 -41.78 -28.20
N ALA A 6 45.66 -41.91 -27.22
CA ALA A 6 45.47 -42.49 -25.91
C ALA A 6 44.89 -41.54 -24.86
N ASP A 7 44.19 -42.14 -23.90
CA ASP A 7 43.81 -41.60 -22.59
C ASP A 7 45.00 -41.57 -21.62
N PRO A 8 45.00 -40.67 -20.61
CA PRO A 8 45.76 -40.85 -19.38
C PRO A 8 44.88 -41.30 -18.20
N LEU A 9 45.30 -42.41 -17.59
CA LEU A 9 44.97 -42.90 -16.24
C LEU A 9 45.55 -41.94 -15.17
N ASP A 10 44.78 -41.57 -14.16
CA ASP A 10 44.74 -42.18 -12.80
C ASP A 10 45.93 -41.77 -11.91
N GLU A 11 45.65 -40.94 -10.91
CA GLU A 11 46.37 -40.94 -9.63
C GLU A 11 45.39 -40.53 -8.53
N GLY A 12 45.01 -41.52 -7.71
CA GLY A 12 44.20 -41.34 -6.52
C GLY A 12 44.94 -40.67 -5.37
N GLN A 13 44.18 -40.05 -4.48
CA GLN A 13 44.68 -39.71 -3.14
C GLN A 13 43.58 -39.92 -2.10
N GLU A 14 43.72 -41.03 -1.38
CA GLU A 14 42.95 -41.41 -0.19
C GLU A 14 43.56 -40.82 1.09
N MET A 15 42.66 -40.39 1.98
CA MET A 15 42.71 -40.39 3.46
C MET A 15 43.88 -39.76 4.23
N MET A 16 43.55 -38.75 5.06
CA MET A 16 43.96 -38.73 6.47
C MET A 16 42.90 -38.05 7.35
N THR A 17 42.26 -38.85 8.20
CA THR A 17 41.57 -38.45 9.43
C THR A 17 42.60 -38.25 10.54
N LEU A 18 42.65 -37.08 11.18
CA LEU A 18 43.34 -36.91 12.46
C LEU A 18 42.57 -36.01 13.44
N ALA A 19 42.27 -36.67 14.56
CA ALA A 19 42.03 -36.28 15.95
C ALA A 19 42.18 -34.81 16.41
N GLY A 20 41.42 -34.52 17.46
CA GLY A 20 41.28 -33.22 18.09
C GLY A 20 42.52 -32.69 18.80
N THR A 21 42.47 -31.41 19.12
CA THR A 21 43.48 -30.75 19.95
C THR A 21 42.78 -29.82 20.96
N LYS A 22 42.98 -30.16 22.23
CA LYS A 22 42.67 -29.37 23.42
C LYS A 22 43.42 -28.02 23.38
N ARG A 23 42.75 -26.93 23.79
CA ARG A 23 43.36 -25.70 24.32
C ARG A 23 42.59 -25.36 25.59
N THR A 24 43.03 -25.80 26.78
CA THR A 24 44.02 -25.21 27.70
C THR A 24 43.82 -23.72 27.96
N ALA A 25 43.48 -23.43 29.20
CA ALA A 25 43.29 -22.13 29.80
C ALA A 25 44.62 -21.42 30.13
N GLY A 26 44.54 -20.09 30.21
CA GLY A 26 45.35 -19.28 31.13
C GLY A 26 46.49 -18.49 30.50
N THR A 27 46.32 -17.18 30.37
CA THR A 27 47.19 -16.23 31.09
C THR A 27 46.58 -14.81 31.06
N PRO A 28 46.56 -14.09 32.21
CA PRO A 28 46.12 -12.72 32.31
C PRO A 28 47.31 -11.77 32.09
N TYR A 29 47.13 -10.64 31.40
CA TYR A 29 48.09 -9.54 31.50
C TYR A 29 47.46 -8.17 31.32
N ALA A 30 47.72 -7.36 32.36
CA ALA A 30 47.94 -5.93 32.41
C ALA A 30 46.89 -4.95 31.86
N SER A 31 46.29 -4.26 32.84
CA SER A 31 45.80 -2.89 32.76
C SER A 31 46.81 -1.91 32.13
N PRO A 32 46.31 -0.86 31.48
CA PRO A 32 46.95 0.45 31.51
C PRO A 32 46.12 1.46 32.32
N THR A 33 46.86 2.15 33.18
CA THR A 33 46.46 3.23 34.05
C THR A 33 46.17 4.52 33.28
N LYS A 34 45.12 5.22 33.74
CA LYS A 34 44.98 6.69 33.86
C LYS A 34 45.02 7.60 32.61
N ALA A 35 43.92 8.35 32.53
CA ALA A 35 43.81 9.82 32.49
C ALA A 35 43.33 10.42 31.16
N ALA A 36 42.11 10.96 31.18
CA ALA A 36 41.83 12.35 30.84
C ALA A 36 40.35 12.64 31.10
N ALA A 37 40.08 13.38 32.18
CA ALA A 37 38.84 14.11 32.31
C ALA A 37 38.84 15.22 31.26
N SER A 38 37.87 15.24 30.36
CA SER A 38 37.55 16.44 29.59
C SER A 38 36.04 16.57 29.51
N ALA A 39 35.55 17.44 30.37
CA ALA A 39 34.21 18.00 30.33
C ALA A 39 33.96 18.69 28.99
N LYS A 40 32.75 18.49 28.45
CA LYS A 40 31.87 19.52 27.86
C LYS A 40 30.63 18.81 27.27
N ARG A 41 29.64 18.59 28.13
CA ARG A 41 28.25 18.41 27.69
C ARG A 41 27.72 19.80 27.33
N SER A 42 27.53 20.08 26.04
CA SER A 42 26.66 21.16 25.59
C SER A 42 25.21 20.71 25.83
N ARG A 43 24.71 21.01 27.03
CA ARG A 43 23.31 20.89 27.41
C ARG A 43 22.60 22.13 26.85
N THR A 44 21.83 21.97 25.79
CA THR A 44 20.86 22.99 25.36
C THR A 44 19.77 23.04 26.43
N GLN A 45 19.89 24.08 27.24
CA GLN A 45 18.94 24.53 28.24
C GLN A 45 17.71 25.02 27.48
N TYR A 46 16.61 24.25 27.54
CA TYR A 46 15.30 24.82 27.28
C TYR A 46 14.96 25.62 28.53
N ASP A 47 14.90 26.93 28.36
CA ASP A 47 14.43 27.85 29.38
C ASP A 47 12.98 27.48 29.72
N TYR A 48 12.78 27.23 31.02
CA TYR A 48 11.48 27.28 31.67
C TYR A 48 10.85 28.64 31.31
N CYS A 49 9.75 28.62 30.56
CA CYS A 49 8.83 29.74 30.61
C CYS A 49 8.13 29.63 31.96
N ASP A 50 8.54 30.51 32.88
CA ASP A 50 7.91 30.72 34.17
C ASP A 50 6.45 31.10 33.94
N GLU A 51 5.59 30.44 34.71
CA GLU A 51 4.21 30.85 34.89
C GLU A 51 4.23 32.13 35.71
N GLU A 52 3.69 33.23 35.17
CA GLU A 52 3.02 34.31 35.89
C GLU A 52 2.60 35.40 34.87
N ASP A 53 1.47 36.05 35.12
CA ASP A 53 0.81 37.10 34.32
C ASP A 53 -0.08 36.68 33.14
N LEU A 54 -1.27 36.14 33.44
CA LEU A 54 -2.53 36.65 32.88
C LEU A 54 -3.63 36.60 33.95
N GLU A 55 -3.47 37.44 34.98
CA GLU A 55 -4.60 37.88 35.79
C GLU A 55 -5.63 38.58 34.91
N SER A 56 -6.89 38.15 35.06
CA SER A 56 -8.11 38.94 34.88
C SER A 56 -8.33 39.64 33.54
N LEU A 57 -9.36 39.21 32.79
CA LEU A 57 -10.38 40.13 32.31
C LEU A 57 -11.63 39.40 31.79
N HIS A 58 -12.74 39.78 32.40
CA HIS A 58 -14.10 39.76 31.88
C HIS A 58 -14.86 38.43 31.89
N GLU A 59 -15.50 38.18 33.03
CA GLU A 59 -16.74 37.40 33.11
C GLU A 59 -17.81 38.11 32.27
N ASP A 60 -17.94 37.75 31.00
CA ASP A 60 -19.16 38.05 30.26
C ASP A 60 -20.27 37.13 30.75
N GLN A 61 -21.10 37.76 31.57
CA GLN A 61 -22.38 37.35 32.10
C GLN A 61 -23.34 37.07 30.92
N TRP A 62 -23.37 35.83 30.44
CA TRP A 62 -24.45 35.38 29.55
C TRP A 62 -25.70 35.26 30.39
N SER A 63 -26.48 36.34 30.42
CA SER A 63 -27.82 36.37 30.97
C SER A 63 -28.66 35.29 30.28
N ALA A 64 -29.10 34.35 31.11
CA ALA A 64 -30.20 33.45 30.85
C ALA A 64 -31.44 34.29 30.53
N ASP A 65 -32.02 34.08 29.35
CA ASP A 65 -33.43 34.35 29.01
C ASP A 65 -33.70 33.88 27.57
N TRP A 66 -33.81 32.56 27.40
CA TRP A 66 -34.44 31.96 26.21
C TRP A 66 -35.60 31.09 26.69
N ASP A 67 -36.46 31.73 27.48
CA ASP A 67 -37.81 31.26 27.77
C ASP A 67 -38.66 31.54 26.51
N SER A 68 -38.53 30.67 25.51
CA SER A 68 -39.45 30.64 24.37
C SER A 68 -40.23 29.35 24.44
N GLY A 69 -41.23 29.38 25.32
CA GLY A 69 -42.27 28.37 25.41
C GLY A 69 -42.87 28.09 24.03
N SER A 70 -42.74 26.84 23.60
CA SER A 70 -43.61 26.23 22.62
C SER A 70 -43.91 24.83 23.12
N GLU A 71 -44.83 24.80 24.10
CA GLU A 71 -45.66 23.63 24.39
C GLU A 71 -46.37 23.22 23.09
N MET A 72 -45.83 22.23 22.41
CA MET A 72 -46.63 21.36 21.57
C MET A 72 -46.99 20.16 22.42
N SER A 73 -48.19 20.21 23.00
CA SER A 73 -48.87 19.04 23.54
C SER A 73 -49.08 18.05 22.39
N ILE A 74 -48.17 17.08 22.27
CA ILE A 74 -48.41 15.90 21.46
C ILE A 74 -49.18 14.94 22.36
N ASP A 75 -50.49 14.91 22.12
CA ASP A 75 -51.40 14.03 22.82
C ASP A 75 -50.93 12.59 22.66
N GLY A 76 -50.92 11.91 23.80
CA GLY A 76 -50.52 10.52 23.92
C GLY A 76 -51.57 9.62 23.29
N ASP A 77 -51.15 8.94 22.23
CA ASP A 77 -51.82 7.75 21.73
C ASP A 77 -50.92 6.56 22.08
N ASP A 78 -51.20 6.02 23.27
CA ASP A 78 -50.79 4.69 23.72
C ASP A 78 -51.31 3.62 22.75
N GLU A 79 -50.49 3.21 21.78
CA GLU A 79 -50.63 1.91 21.10
C GLU A 79 -49.38 1.08 21.38
N ARG A 80 -49.36 0.58 22.61
CA ARG A 80 -48.52 -0.51 23.07
C ARG A 80 -49.04 -1.81 22.43
N ASP A 81 -48.59 -2.14 21.22
CA ASP A 81 -48.65 -3.54 20.78
C ASP A 81 -47.61 -3.95 19.72
N SER A 82 -46.76 -4.89 20.13
CA SER A 82 -46.15 -5.98 19.33
C SER A 82 -45.64 -5.70 17.91
N LEU A 83 -44.41 -5.16 17.78
CA LEU A 83 -43.59 -5.31 16.55
C LEU A 83 -42.08 -5.53 16.85
N LYS A 84 -41.77 -6.49 17.73
CA LYS A 84 -40.52 -7.25 17.65
C LYS A 84 -40.77 -8.42 16.71
N ASP A 85 -40.47 -8.26 15.40
CA ASP A 85 -40.16 -9.34 14.42
C ASP A 85 -40.43 -8.98 12.93
N ARG A 86 -40.15 -7.75 12.46
CA ARG A 86 -40.39 -7.45 11.01
C ARG A 86 -39.38 -6.59 10.24
N PHE A 87 -38.15 -6.45 10.72
CA PHE A 87 -37.08 -5.78 9.95
C PHE A 87 -35.99 -6.71 9.40
N LEU A 88 -36.27 -8.01 9.30
CA LEU A 88 -35.54 -8.89 8.39
C LEU A 88 -36.39 -9.07 7.13
N THR A 89 -35.80 -8.76 5.97
CA THR A 89 -36.36 -8.82 4.60
C THR A 89 -37.11 -7.58 4.07
N SER A 90 -36.34 -6.57 3.64
CA SER A 90 -36.73 -5.77 2.46
C SER A 90 -35.58 -5.75 1.45
N PRO A 91 -35.66 -6.54 0.36
CA PRO A 91 -34.65 -6.58 -0.69
C PRO A 91 -34.99 -5.53 -1.75
N ARG A 92 -34.39 -4.35 -1.66
CA ARG A 92 -34.38 -3.36 -2.75
C ARG A 92 -32.98 -2.83 -3.02
N GLY A 93 -32.26 -3.56 -3.88
CA GLY A 93 -31.77 -2.99 -5.13
C GLY A 93 -30.61 -1.98 -5.09
N SER A 94 -29.46 -2.34 -4.50
CA SER A 94 -28.17 -1.67 -4.75
C SER A 94 -27.17 -2.61 -5.42
N LYS A 95 -27.61 -3.37 -6.44
CA LYS A 95 -26.74 -4.35 -7.14
C LYS A 95 -25.85 -3.75 -8.25
N SER A 96 -26.00 -2.46 -8.57
CA SER A 96 -25.34 -1.89 -9.76
C SER A 96 -23.87 -1.52 -9.56
N TYR A 97 -23.39 -1.31 -8.33
CA TYR A 97 -22.01 -0.83 -8.10
C TYR A 97 -21.04 -1.95 -7.69
N GLU A 98 -21.51 -2.93 -6.91
CA GLU A 98 -20.69 -4.09 -6.50
C GLU A 98 -20.33 -5.01 -7.70
N GLU A 99 -21.20 -5.06 -8.71
CA GLU A 99 -21.03 -5.92 -9.89
C GLU A 99 -19.94 -5.38 -10.85
N ALA A 100 -19.65 -4.08 -10.83
CA ALA A 100 -18.51 -3.51 -11.57
C ALA A 100 -17.16 -3.85 -10.91
N ARG A 101 -17.07 -3.86 -9.56
CA ARG A 101 -15.86 -4.25 -8.81
C ARG A 101 -15.54 -5.74 -8.91
N ARG A 102 -16.57 -6.61 -8.96
CA ARG A 102 -16.36 -8.08 -9.07
C ARG A 102 -15.66 -8.53 -10.35
N THR A 103 -15.58 -7.69 -11.38
CA THR A 103 -14.84 -8.02 -12.61
C THR A 103 -13.32 -8.00 -12.43
N GLU A 104 -12.79 -7.39 -11.36
CA GLU A 104 -11.35 -7.41 -11.03
C GLU A 104 -10.97 -8.39 -9.90
N GLU A 105 -11.92 -8.74 -9.01
CA GLU A 105 -11.60 -9.27 -7.67
C GLU A 105 -11.67 -10.80 -7.53
N SER A 106 -12.00 -11.54 -8.60
CA SER A 106 -11.88 -13.01 -8.63
C SER A 106 -10.93 -13.49 -9.72
N ARG A 107 -9.72 -12.90 -9.74
CA ARG A 107 -8.57 -13.51 -10.42
C ARG A 107 -8.01 -14.61 -9.54
N THR A 108 -8.69 -15.76 -9.52
CA THR A 108 -8.04 -17.03 -9.22
C THR A 108 -6.76 -17.06 -10.05
N LEU A 109 -5.60 -17.27 -9.41
CA LEU A 109 -4.35 -17.51 -10.13
C LEU A 109 -4.69 -18.47 -11.28
N PRO A 110 -4.48 -18.09 -12.56
CA PRO A 110 -4.77 -19.03 -13.64
C PRO A 110 -4.02 -20.32 -13.30
N PRO A 111 -4.69 -21.49 -13.30
CA PRO A 111 -4.02 -22.75 -13.00
C PRO A 111 -2.77 -22.82 -13.88
N ALA A 112 -1.66 -23.23 -13.29
CA ALA A 112 -0.29 -23.17 -13.82
C ALA A 112 -0.08 -23.87 -15.19
N ALA A 113 -1.14 -24.32 -15.85
CA ALA A 113 -1.10 -25.14 -17.05
C ALA A 113 -0.99 -24.38 -18.37
N ASN A 114 -1.12 -23.04 -18.43
CA ASN A 114 -1.12 -22.34 -19.74
C ASN A 114 -0.27 -21.06 -19.82
N VAL A 115 0.71 -20.85 -18.93
CA VAL A 115 1.83 -19.92 -19.24
C VAL A 115 2.86 -20.64 -20.11
N HIS A 116 2.39 -21.25 -21.21
CA HIS A 116 3.24 -21.84 -22.22
C HIS A 116 3.39 -20.87 -23.41
N ARG A 117 4.60 -20.31 -23.49
CA ARG A 117 5.35 -20.00 -24.71
C ARG A 117 4.53 -19.59 -25.94
N ARG A 118 4.43 -18.27 -26.14
CA ARG A 118 4.54 -17.67 -27.49
C ARG A 118 5.58 -16.56 -27.52
N PHE A 119 6.79 -16.85 -27.04
CA PHE A 119 7.98 -16.13 -27.47
C PHE A 119 9.02 -17.16 -27.91
N GLY A 120 8.82 -17.61 -29.15
CA GLY A 120 9.82 -18.39 -29.87
C GLY A 120 10.85 -17.45 -30.46
N SER A 121 11.92 -17.17 -29.72
CA SER A 121 13.19 -16.78 -30.31
C SER A 121 14.33 -17.39 -29.47
N LYS A 122 14.98 -18.39 -30.07
CA LYS A 122 16.20 -19.00 -29.57
C LYS A 122 17.36 -18.06 -29.86
N SER A 123 17.62 -17.08 -28.99
CA SER A 123 18.95 -16.48 -28.85
C SER A 123 19.01 -15.62 -27.59
N SER A 124 19.91 -15.98 -26.68
CA SER A 124 20.69 -15.11 -25.77
C SER A 124 20.18 -13.68 -25.60
N GLU A 125 19.75 -13.21 -24.44
CA GLU A 125 20.46 -13.22 -23.16
C GLU A 125 19.45 -12.96 -22.03
N ARG A 126 19.77 -13.45 -20.84
CA ARG A 126 18.94 -13.56 -19.64
C ARG A 126 18.47 -12.20 -19.09
N ILE A 127 17.37 -11.66 -19.61
CA ILE A 127 16.68 -10.49 -19.04
C ILE A 127 15.19 -10.81 -18.95
N TYR A 128 14.82 -11.76 -18.08
CA TYR A 128 13.43 -12.19 -17.97
C TYR A 128 12.98 -11.95 -16.53
N CYS A 129 12.24 -10.86 -16.32
CA CYS A 129 11.16 -10.70 -15.31
C CYS A 129 10.76 -9.24 -15.02
N VAL A 130 11.37 -8.24 -15.64
CA VAL A 130 10.95 -6.83 -15.45
C VAL A 130 9.53 -6.56 -15.95
N GLY A 131 8.99 -7.39 -16.86
CA GLY A 131 7.62 -7.28 -17.39
C GLY A 131 6.83 -8.58 -17.36
N CYS A 132 7.22 -9.55 -16.53
CA CYS A 132 6.49 -10.82 -16.45
C CYS A 132 5.13 -10.65 -15.76
N ALA A 133 4.28 -11.66 -15.88
CA ALA A 133 2.97 -11.66 -15.21
C ALA A 133 3.10 -11.51 -13.70
N CYS A 134 4.09 -12.12 -13.05
CA CYS A 134 4.32 -11.95 -11.60
C CYS A 134 4.60 -10.48 -11.24
N SER A 135 5.47 -9.80 -11.98
CA SER A 135 5.75 -8.37 -11.75
C SER A 135 4.52 -7.50 -12.01
N LYS A 136 3.73 -7.79 -13.06
CA LYS A 136 2.47 -7.08 -13.37
C LYS A 136 1.35 -7.35 -12.35
N LEU A 137 1.42 -8.50 -11.69
CA LEU A 137 0.50 -8.92 -10.62
C LEU A 137 1.10 -8.67 -9.24
N GLU A 138 2.20 -7.94 -9.13
CA GLU A 138 2.74 -7.47 -7.84
C GLU A 138 3.17 -8.61 -6.92
N HIS A 139 3.56 -9.73 -7.52
CA HIS A 139 4.03 -10.93 -6.84
C HIS A 139 5.52 -11.17 -7.08
N GLN A 140 6.17 -11.77 -6.08
CA GLN A 140 7.48 -12.38 -6.27
C GLN A 140 7.39 -13.51 -7.29
N CYS A 141 8.46 -13.73 -8.03
CA CYS A 141 8.54 -14.84 -8.98
C CYS A 141 8.90 -16.17 -8.29
N ASN A 142 8.41 -16.42 -7.07
CA ASN A 142 8.74 -17.63 -6.30
C ASN A 142 7.85 -18.83 -6.66
N ALA A 143 6.77 -18.61 -7.42
CA ALA A 143 5.88 -19.68 -7.82
C ALA A 143 6.60 -20.68 -8.75
N PRO A 144 6.40 -22.01 -8.58
CA PRO A 144 6.94 -23.03 -9.48
C PRO A 144 6.50 -22.83 -10.95
N SER A 145 5.42 -22.08 -11.14
CA SER A 145 4.85 -21.74 -12.45
C SER A 145 5.60 -20.60 -13.15
N CYS A 146 6.42 -19.83 -12.44
CA CYS A 146 7.23 -18.79 -13.06
C CYS A 146 8.54 -19.40 -13.55
N GLY A 147 8.77 -19.39 -14.86
CA GLY A 147 9.95 -20.05 -15.47
C GLY A 147 11.33 -19.49 -15.06
N CYS A 148 11.39 -18.48 -14.20
CA CYS A 148 12.64 -18.04 -13.57
C CYS A 148 12.84 -18.60 -12.16
N GLU A 149 11.81 -19.20 -11.56
CA GLU A 149 11.78 -19.85 -10.23
C GLU A 149 12.32 -18.96 -9.10
N GLY A 150 12.31 -17.64 -9.30
CA GLY A 150 12.90 -16.69 -8.37
C GLY A 150 14.41 -16.83 -8.21
N GLY A 151 15.07 -17.58 -9.10
CA GLY A 151 16.51 -17.81 -9.05
C GLY A 151 17.32 -16.53 -9.28
N VAL A 152 18.63 -16.65 -9.12
CA VAL A 152 19.61 -15.53 -9.21
C VAL A 152 19.56 -14.74 -10.53
N SER A 153 18.96 -15.30 -11.58
CA SER A 153 18.77 -14.64 -12.88
C SER A 153 17.46 -13.86 -12.99
N CYS A 154 16.55 -14.01 -12.02
CA CYS A 154 15.29 -13.29 -11.99
C CYS A 154 15.54 -11.83 -11.64
N ARG A 155 15.18 -10.93 -12.56
CA ARG A 155 15.26 -9.48 -12.36
C ARG A 155 13.94 -8.88 -11.89
N ASN A 156 13.06 -9.67 -11.26
CA ASN A 156 11.89 -9.10 -10.62
C ASN A 156 12.39 -8.29 -9.40
N PRO A 157 12.19 -6.96 -9.37
CA PRO A 157 12.63 -6.13 -8.25
C PRO A 157 12.11 -6.66 -6.90
N LEU A 158 10.91 -7.22 -6.88
CA LEU A 158 10.28 -7.74 -5.66
C LEU A 158 10.98 -8.97 -5.09
N ASN A 159 11.77 -9.72 -5.87
CA ASN A 159 12.47 -10.91 -5.36
C ASN A 159 13.62 -10.56 -4.41
N ASN A 160 14.14 -9.35 -4.47
CA ASN A 160 15.19 -8.88 -3.56
C ASN A 160 14.61 -8.42 -2.22
N LEU A 161 13.28 -8.33 -2.10
CA LEU A 161 12.60 -8.01 -0.85
C LEU A 161 12.46 -9.29 -0.02
N ASP A 162 13.00 -9.28 1.19
CA ASP A 162 12.71 -10.32 2.17
C ASP A 162 11.33 -10.06 2.78
N LEU A 163 10.28 -10.55 2.10
CA LEU A 163 8.89 -10.42 2.57
C LEU A 163 8.66 -11.14 3.89
N GLY A 164 9.41 -12.24 4.15
CA GLY A 164 9.37 -12.97 5.41
C GLY A 164 9.85 -12.10 6.58
N ALA A 165 10.94 -11.36 6.35
CA ALA A 165 11.45 -10.38 7.29
C ALA A 165 10.49 -9.20 7.48
N LEU A 166 9.95 -8.62 6.39
CA LEU A 166 9.09 -7.44 6.46
C LEU A 166 7.72 -7.72 7.06
N PHE A 167 7.06 -8.79 6.63
CA PHE A 167 5.66 -9.07 6.91
C PHE A 167 5.46 -10.27 7.83
N GLY A 168 6.45 -11.16 7.98
CA GLY A 168 6.29 -12.44 8.66
C GLY A 168 6.13 -13.60 7.67
N GLN A 169 5.91 -14.81 8.18
CA GLN A 169 5.94 -16.03 7.36
C GLN A 169 4.72 -16.24 6.47
N ASP A 170 3.57 -15.64 6.81
CA ASP A 170 2.35 -15.87 6.02
C ASP A 170 2.44 -15.21 4.63
N PRO A 171 1.89 -15.85 3.60
CA PRO A 171 1.86 -15.26 2.26
C PRO A 171 1.05 -13.96 2.28
N VAL A 172 1.57 -12.95 1.58
CA VAL A 172 0.92 -11.63 1.45
C VAL A 172 0.80 -11.23 -0.02
N SER A 173 -0.31 -10.58 -0.36
CA SER A 173 -0.43 -9.85 -1.61
C SER A 173 -0.04 -8.40 -1.35
N LEU A 174 0.93 -7.87 -2.09
CA LEU A 174 1.39 -6.50 -1.89
C LEU A 174 0.41 -5.50 -2.51
N HIS A 175 0.27 -4.32 -1.90
CA HIS A 175 -0.53 -3.26 -2.47
C HIS A 175 0.16 -2.64 -3.70
N PRO A 176 -0.56 -2.31 -4.80
CA PRO A 176 0.02 -1.72 -6.01
C PRO A 176 0.86 -0.46 -5.78
N CYS A 177 0.45 0.38 -4.83
CA CYS A 177 1.19 1.60 -4.48
C CYS A 177 2.56 1.26 -3.89
N PHE A 178 2.60 0.31 -2.94
CA PHE A 178 3.84 -0.12 -2.32
C PHE A 178 4.77 -0.80 -3.33
N THR A 179 4.25 -1.62 -4.23
CA THR A 179 5.09 -2.28 -5.24
C THR A 179 5.69 -1.27 -6.21
N THR A 180 4.90 -0.32 -6.71
CA THR A 180 5.36 0.79 -7.56
C THR A 180 6.48 1.57 -6.87
N TRP A 181 6.26 1.94 -5.60
CA TRP A 181 7.27 2.61 -4.80
C TRP A 181 8.52 1.75 -4.61
N ALA A 182 8.38 0.48 -4.23
CA ALA A 182 9.51 -0.41 -3.97
C ALA A 182 10.38 -0.61 -5.22
N VAL A 183 9.76 -0.73 -6.41
CA VAL A 183 10.50 -0.80 -7.69
C VAL A 183 11.27 0.49 -7.97
N SER A 184 10.74 1.65 -7.59
CA SER A 184 11.43 2.94 -7.74
C SER A 184 12.61 3.09 -6.76
N GLN A 185 12.57 2.38 -5.63
CA GLN A 185 13.65 2.40 -4.66
C GLN A 185 14.83 1.54 -5.12
N ASN A 186 16.04 1.91 -4.68
CA ASN A 186 17.16 0.99 -4.75
C ASN A 186 16.98 -0.09 -3.67
N ILE A 187 16.28 -1.17 -4.02
CA ILE A 187 15.80 -2.22 -3.11
C ILE A 187 16.91 -2.83 -2.24
N ALA A 188 18.17 -2.81 -2.68
CA ALA A 188 19.32 -3.25 -1.90
C ALA A 188 19.50 -2.48 -0.57
N LYS A 189 18.82 -1.34 -0.39
CA LYS A 189 18.88 -0.48 0.79
C LYS A 189 17.56 -0.38 1.56
N LEU A 190 16.55 -1.18 1.21
CA LEU A 190 15.27 -1.09 1.90
C LEU A 190 15.39 -1.71 3.29
N GLU A 191 15.69 -0.88 4.28
CA GLU A 191 15.70 -1.26 5.68
C GLU A 191 14.29 -1.23 6.26
N ARG A 192 13.97 -2.22 7.10
CA ARG A 192 12.65 -2.34 7.74
C ARG A 192 12.33 -1.16 8.66
N GLN A 193 13.34 -0.69 9.40
CA GLN A 193 13.15 0.30 10.45
C GLN A 193 12.73 1.68 9.89
N PRO A 194 13.41 2.26 8.89
CA PRO A 194 12.96 3.51 8.27
C PRO A 194 11.58 3.42 7.62
N LEU A 195 11.26 2.27 7.01
CA LEU A 195 9.93 2.04 6.41
C LEU A 195 8.83 2.04 7.47
N PHE A 196 9.08 1.36 8.60
CA PHE A 196 8.15 1.36 9.73
C PHE A 196 8.01 2.75 10.33
N ASP A 197 9.11 3.46 10.57
CA ASP A 197 9.08 4.79 11.18
C ASP A 197 8.29 5.78 10.32
N LEU A 198 8.46 5.73 8.98
CA LEU A 198 7.68 6.51 8.04
C LEU A 198 6.16 6.26 8.15
N ILE A 199 5.76 4.98 8.17
CA ILE A 199 4.35 4.59 8.22
C ILE A 199 3.75 4.90 9.60
N LEU A 200 4.52 4.67 10.67
CA LEU A 200 4.11 4.96 12.03
C LEU A 200 3.90 6.46 12.25
N GLU A 201 4.81 7.31 11.75
CA GLU A 201 4.68 8.77 11.86
C GLU A 201 3.34 9.26 11.32
N LYS A 202 2.90 8.72 10.19
CA LYS A 202 1.61 9.08 9.58
C LYS A 202 0.42 8.31 10.12
N ALA A 203 0.63 7.18 10.81
CA ALA A 203 -0.45 6.42 11.42
C ALA A 203 -1.19 7.23 12.49
N PHE A 204 -0.49 8.13 13.21
CA PHE A 204 -1.12 9.03 14.18
C PHE A 204 -2.12 9.99 13.54
N LEU A 205 -1.92 10.37 12.27
CA LEU A 205 -2.88 11.20 11.54
C LEU A 205 -4.17 10.44 11.23
N MET A 206 -4.16 9.10 11.25
CA MET A 206 -5.39 8.31 11.07
C MET A 206 -6.41 8.57 12.18
N GLU A 207 -5.99 8.99 13.37
CA GLU A 207 -6.92 9.32 14.45
C GLU A 207 -7.82 10.49 14.04
N GLU A 208 -7.36 11.42 13.19
CA GLU A 208 -8.21 12.50 12.65
C GLU A 208 -9.33 11.98 11.73
N PHE A 209 -9.18 10.77 11.17
CA PHE A 209 -10.16 10.10 10.32
C PHE A 209 -11.07 9.16 11.13
N HIS A 210 -11.47 9.54 12.35
CA HIS A 210 -12.19 8.71 13.32
C HIS A 210 -13.31 7.83 12.74
N ASP A 211 -14.03 8.31 11.73
CA ASP A 211 -15.16 7.59 11.11
C ASP A 211 -14.72 6.40 10.23
N TYR A 212 -13.46 6.37 9.79
CA TYR A 212 -12.93 5.42 8.79
C TYR A 212 -11.80 4.54 9.33
N VAL A 213 -11.44 4.70 10.60
CA VAL A 213 -10.41 3.86 11.21
C VAL A 213 -10.95 2.44 11.37
N SER A 214 -10.38 1.52 10.60
CA SER A 214 -10.77 0.11 10.66
C SER A 214 -10.53 -0.47 12.08
N GLU A 215 -11.44 -1.32 12.56
CA GLU A 215 -11.31 -2.04 13.83
C GLU A 215 -9.93 -2.72 14.02
N PRO A 216 -9.34 -3.38 12.99
CA PRO A 216 -7.99 -3.94 13.09
C PRO A 216 -6.90 -2.92 13.46
N TYR A 217 -6.99 -1.67 13.00
CA TYR A 217 -6.03 -0.64 13.39
C TYR A 217 -6.22 -0.21 14.84
N LEU A 218 -7.46 -0.01 15.30
CA LEU A 218 -7.74 0.37 16.68
C LEU A 218 -7.23 -0.69 17.66
N GLU A 219 -7.43 -1.98 17.34
CA GLU A 219 -6.87 -3.08 18.11
C GLU A 219 -5.34 -3.06 18.12
N TRP A 220 -4.73 -2.86 16.95
CA TRP A 220 -3.28 -2.76 16.83
C TRP A 220 -2.72 -1.60 17.66
N ARG A 221 -3.35 -0.42 17.58
CA ARG A 221 -2.99 0.79 18.32
C ARG A 221 -3.03 0.54 19.83
N ALA A 222 -4.13 -0.05 20.31
CA ALA A 222 -4.29 -0.40 21.72
C ALA A 222 -3.23 -1.40 22.22
N LYS A 223 -2.79 -2.34 21.38
CA LYS A 223 -1.67 -3.24 21.70
C LYS A 223 -0.34 -2.49 21.71
N TRP A 224 -0.09 -1.63 20.73
CA TRP A 224 1.15 -0.86 20.58
C TRP A 224 1.39 0.09 21.76
N ASP A 225 0.36 0.80 22.22
CA ASP A 225 0.48 1.73 23.34
C ASP A 225 0.81 1.03 24.67
N ARG A 226 0.51 -0.27 24.79
CA ARG A 226 0.87 -1.09 25.95
C ARG A 226 2.31 -1.61 25.90
N VAL A 227 3.00 -1.52 24.77
CA VAL A 227 4.38 -2.03 24.63
C VAL A 227 5.37 -1.04 25.25
N PRO A 228 6.17 -1.47 26.25
CA PRO A 228 7.23 -0.64 26.83
C PRO A 228 8.23 -0.20 25.77
N VAL A 229 8.77 1.03 25.90
CA VAL A 229 9.72 1.58 24.92
C VAL A 229 10.94 0.67 24.69
N SER A 230 11.44 0.02 25.75
CA SER A 230 12.56 -0.93 25.68
C SER A 230 12.26 -2.20 24.86
N GLU A 231 10.98 -2.53 24.67
CA GLU A 231 10.54 -3.72 23.95
C GLU A 231 10.07 -3.40 22.52
N ARG A 232 9.98 -2.12 22.11
CA ARG A 232 9.47 -1.75 20.78
C ARG A 232 10.31 -2.31 19.62
N ASP A 233 11.60 -2.54 19.85
CA ASP A 233 12.53 -3.05 18.84
C ASP A 233 12.77 -4.56 18.92
N SER A 234 12.10 -5.27 19.83
CA SER A 234 12.26 -6.73 20.01
C SER A 234 10.95 -7.42 20.38
N GLY A 235 10.92 -8.76 20.40
CA GLY A 235 9.77 -9.54 20.86
C GLY A 235 8.42 -9.07 20.31
N THR A 236 7.53 -8.67 21.22
CA THR A 236 6.17 -8.17 20.92
C THR A 236 6.18 -6.90 20.07
N GLY A 237 7.09 -5.96 20.35
CA GLY A 237 7.19 -4.73 19.58
C GLY A 237 7.47 -5.01 18.11
N LEU A 238 8.44 -5.89 17.84
CA LEU A 238 8.78 -6.29 16.47
C LEU A 238 7.60 -6.93 15.73
N PHE A 239 6.83 -7.79 16.41
CA PHE A 239 5.62 -8.40 15.84
C PHE A 239 4.58 -7.34 15.46
N LEU A 240 4.31 -6.38 16.35
CA LEU A 240 3.37 -5.29 16.06
C LEU A 240 3.87 -4.39 14.93
N LYS A 241 5.19 -4.17 14.80
CA LYS A 241 5.74 -3.46 13.63
C LYS A 241 5.39 -4.17 12.33
N GLN A 242 5.58 -5.49 12.28
CA GLN A 242 5.23 -6.30 11.11
C GLN A 242 3.73 -6.28 10.83
N GLU A 243 2.90 -6.30 11.88
CA GLU A 243 1.44 -6.19 11.76
C GLU A 243 1.01 -4.84 11.15
N LEU A 244 1.62 -3.72 11.58
CA LEU A 244 1.34 -2.41 10.96
C LEU A 244 1.77 -2.37 9.49
N LEU A 245 2.96 -2.88 9.18
CA LEU A 245 3.44 -2.96 7.79
C LEU A 245 2.48 -3.80 6.95
N ARG A 246 1.93 -4.89 7.49
CA ARG A 246 0.90 -5.68 6.81
C ARG A 246 -0.38 -4.88 6.57
N LEU A 247 -0.87 -4.18 7.60
CA LEU A 247 -2.06 -3.32 7.48
C LEU A 247 -1.88 -2.20 6.45
N GLY A 248 -0.68 -1.64 6.30
CA GLY A 248 -0.44 -0.54 5.37
C GLY A 248 -0.08 -0.97 3.95
N LEU A 249 0.69 -2.04 3.79
CA LEU A 249 1.41 -2.32 2.53
C LEU A 249 0.91 -3.53 1.77
N THR A 250 -0.07 -4.26 2.33
CA THR A 250 -0.66 -5.43 1.68
C THR A 250 -2.08 -5.13 1.21
N SER A 251 -2.57 -5.95 0.28
CA SER A 251 -3.96 -5.95 -0.18
C SER A 251 -4.66 -7.16 0.42
N ARG A 252 -5.67 -6.93 1.25
CA ARG A 252 -6.48 -7.96 1.90
C ARG A 252 -7.96 -7.73 1.64
N GLU A 253 -8.71 -8.82 1.54
CA GLU A 253 -10.17 -8.74 1.46
C GLU A 253 -10.74 -8.05 2.72
N GLY A 254 -11.64 -7.08 2.52
CA GLY A 254 -12.22 -6.30 3.61
C GLY A 254 -11.30 -5.24 4.23
N GLN A 255 -10.12 -4.99 3.65
CA GLN A 255 -9.23 -3.93 4.12
C GLN A 255 -9.75 -2.56 3.72
N LEU A 256 -10.07 -1.73 4.72
CA LEU A 256 -10.65 -0.39 4.50
C LEU A 256 -9.58 0.69 4.29
N VAL A 257 -8.35 0.48 4.76
CA VAL A 257 -7.27 1.46 4.67
C VAL A 257 -5.96 0.83 4.22
N PHE A 258 -5.14 1.60 3.52
CA PHE A 258 -3.78 1.24 3.11
C PHE A 258 -2.86 2.46 3.18
N TYR A 259 -1.55 2.25 3.15
CA TYR A 259 -0.56 3.32 3.11
C TYR A 259 -0.16 3.63 1.66
N SER A 260 -0.41 4.86 1.23
CA SER A 260 0.01 5.38 -0.08
C SER A 260 1.36 6.09 0.01
N PHE A 261 2.29 5.72 -0.86
CA PHE A 261 3.53 6.46 -1.09
C PHE A 261 3.39 7.55 -2.16
N CYS A 262 2.28 7.53 -2.90
CA CYS A 262 1.97 8.48 -3.94
C CYS A 262 1.39 9.78 -3.36
N ARG A 263 0.60 9.66 -2.29
CA ARG A 263 -0.02 10.79 -1.59
C ARG A 263 0.84 11.22 -0.41
N ARG A 264 0.88 12.53 -0.12
CA ARG A 264 1.71 13.09 0.97
C ARG A 264 1.18 12.70 2.36
N ASP A 265 -0.12 12.51 2.46
CA ASP A 265 -0.81 12.26 3.73
C ASP A 265 -0.67 10.79 4.17
N GLY A 266 -0.12 9.93 3.31
CA GLY A 266 0.19 8.54 3.65
C GLY A 266 -1.04 7.65 3.60
N TRP A 267 -1.71 7.44 4.73
CA TRP A 267 -2.84 6.51 4.85
C TRP A 267 -4.05 6.97 4.02
N GLN A 268 -4.66 6.04 3.28
CA GLN A 268 -5.79 6.28 2.37
C GLN A 268 -6.85 5.21 2.55
N GLU A 269 -8.09 5.54 2.21
CA GLU A 269 -9.20 4.58 2.19
C GLU A 269 -9.22 3.77 0.89
N THR A 270 -9.37 2.45 1.01
CA THR A 270 -9.44 1.51 -0.13
C THR A 270 -10.67 1.73 -1.00
N GLU A 271 -11.78 2.23 -0.43
CA GLU A 271 -13.02 2.46 -1.19
C GLU A 271 -12.99 3.74 -2.03
N HIS A 272 -12.13 4.69 -1.66
CA HIS A 272 -12.07 6.01 -2.27
C HIS A 272 -10.78 6.27 -3.05
N CYS A 273 -9.83 5.33 -3.01
CA CYS A 273 -8.58 5.43 -3.72
C CYS A 273 -8.25 4.11 -4.43
N TRP A 274 -7.75 4.22 -5.66
CA TRP A 274 -7.22 3.09 -6.42
C TRP A 274 -5.89 3.47 -7.05
N HIS A 275 -5.01 2.51 -7.28
CA HIS A 275 -3.70 2.79 -7.87
C HIS A 275 -3.71 2.53 -9.37
N CYS A 276 -3.51 3.58 -10.18
CA CYS A 276 -3.38 3.41 -11.62
C CYS A 276 -2.01 2.83 -11.96
N ARG A 277 -1.99 1.57 -12.40
CA ARG A 277 -0.76 0.86 -12.79
C ARG A 277 -0.05 1.48 -14.00
N ILE A 278 -0.77 2.19 -14.86
CA ILE A 278 -0.19 2.80 -16.06
C ILE A 278 0.47 4.13 -15.71
N CYS A 279 -0.23 4.99 -14.97
CA CYS A 279 0.30 6.26 -14.51
C CYS A 279 1.25 6.12 -13.30
N SER A 280 1.25 4.95 -12.64
CA SER A 280 2.05 4.68 -11.43
C SER A 280 1.71 5.62 -10.26
N ASP A 281 0.42 5.95 -10.10
CA ASP A 281 -0.06 6.93 -9.13
C ASP A 281 -1.38 6.50 -8.47
N CYS A 282 -1.61 6.94 -7.24
CA CYS A 282 -2.87 6.73 -6.50
C CYS A 282 -3.90 7.77 -6.93
N MET A 283 -4.99 7.30 -7.49
CA MET A 283 -6.11 8.07 -8.02
C MET A 283 -7.31 7.97 -7.09
N GLU A 284 -8.20 8.95 -7.13
CA GLU A 284 -9.48 8.90 -6.44
C GLU A 284 -10.47 7.98 -7.18
N TRP A 285 -11.46 7.42 -6.47
CA TRP A 285 -12.45 6.50 -7.03
C TRP A 285 -13.30 7.07 -8.18
N ARG A 286 -13.35 8.40 -8.32
CA ARG A 286 -14.03 9.10 -9.44
C ARG A 286 -13.14 9.27 -10.67
N GLU A 287 -11.87 8.94 -10.56
CA GLU A 287 -10.91 9.02 -11.63
C GLU A 287 -10.80 7.69 -12.36
N TRP A 288 -10.48 7.72 -13.65
CA TRP A 288 -10.30 6.55 -14.49
C TRP A 288 -9.18 6.79 -15.50
N HIS A 289 -8.50 5.73 -15.95
CA HIS A 289 -7.42 5.84 -16.94
C HIS A 289 -7.95 5.86 -18.37
N CYS A 290 -7.70 6.94 -19.11
CA CYS A 290 -8.01 6.99 -20.53
C CYS A 290 -6.93 6.31 -21.36
N GLU A 291 -7.23 5.14 -21.94
CA GLU A 291 -6.28 4.38 -22.78
C GLU A 291 -5.79 5.18 -23.99
N ARG A 292 -6.65 6.02 -24.59
CA ARG A 292 -6.32 6.79 -25.79
C ARG A 292 -5.39 7.96 -25.49
N CYS A 293 -5.62 8.67 -24.37
CA CYS A 293 -4.77 9.77 -23.94
C CYS A 293 -3.59 9.32 -23.09
N ASN A 294 -3.59 8.06 -22.64
CA ASN A 294 -2.63 7.51 -21.70
C ASN A 294 -2.49 8.36 -20.42
N GLN A 295 -3.61 8.86 -19.91
CA GLN A 295 -3.68 9.75 -18.75
C GLN A 295 -4.93 9.44 -17.92
N CYS A 296 -4.80 9.51 -16.60
CA CYS A 296 -5.95 9.48 -15.70
C CYS A 296 -6.78 10.76 -15.81
N SER A 297 -8.10 10.62 -15.84
CA SER A 297 -9.06 11.71 -15.98
C SER A 297 -10.08 11.63 -14.85
N TYR A 298 -10.54 12.79 -14.37
CA TYR A 298 -11.57 12.89 -13.35
C TYR A 298 -12.98 12.86 -13.95
N GLY A 299 -13.91 12.22 -13.25
CA GLY A 299 -15.35 12.28 -13.54
C GLY A 299 -15.88 11.12 -14.36
N LEU A 300 -17.21 11.01 -14.43
CA LEU A 300 -17.94 9.94 -15.12
C LEU A 300 -18.07 10.15 -16.64
N SER A 301 -17.51 11.23 -17.19
CA SER A 301 -17.64 11.54 -18.61
C SER A 301 -16.74 10.63 -19.44
N LEU A 302 -17.35 9.63 -20.06
CA LEU A 302 -16.80 8.94 -21.22
C LEU A 302 -17.38 9.60 -22.49
N PRO A 303 -16.55 10.13 -23.41
CA PRO A 303 -15.08 10.13 -23.43
C PRO A 303 -14.44 11.20 -22.51
N CYS A 304 -13.14 11.08 -22.20
CA CYS A 304 -12.41 12.13 -21.47
C CYS A 304 -12.43 13.46 -22.24
N GLU A 305 -12.17 14.58 -21.56
CA GLU A 305 -12.27 15.93 -22.17
C GLU A 305 -11.48 16.07 -23.48
N THR A 306 -10.28 15.49 -23.54
CA THR A 306 -9.44 15.53 -24.74
C THR A 306 -10.03 14.70 -25.88
N CYS A 307 -10.56 13.51 -25.57
CA CYS A 307 -11.18 12.63 -26.56
C CYS A 307 -12.57 13.12 -27.02
N GLY A 308 -13.30 13.86 -26.17
CA GLY A 308 -14.61 14.44 -26.50
C GLY A 308 -14.50 15.55 -27.54
N ARG A 309 -13.55 16.48 -27.35
CA ARG A 309 -13.36 17.63 -28.25
C ARG A 309 -12.99 17.26 -29.69
N GLU A 310 -12.37 16.10 -29.89
CA GLU A 310 -12.01 15.66 -31.25
C GLU A 310 -13.24 15.26 -32.08
N LYS A 311 -14.34 14.81 -31.46
CA LYS A 311 -15.55 14.44 -32.20
C LYS A 311 -16.34 15.66 -32.66
N ASP A 312 -16.33 16.74 -31.87
CA ASP A 312 -17.05 17.97 -32.22
C ASP A 312 -16.43 18.70 -33.42
N ARG A 313 -15.13 18.48 -33.69
CA ARG A 313 -14.45 19.11 -34.84
C ARG A 313 -14.81 18.52 -36.21
N TYR A 314 -15.39 17.33 -36.27
CA TYR A 314 -15.78 16.67 -37.53
C TYR A 314 -17.30 16.56 -37.71
N GLY A 315 -18.08 17.17 -36.81
CA GLY A 315 -19.51 16.89 -36.66
C GLY A 315 -20.45 18.09 -36.71
N GLN A 316 -19.98 19.31 -37.00
CA GLN A 316 -20.88 20.27 -37.62
C GLN A 316 -20.80 20.04 -39.12
N PRO A 317 -21.76 19.29 -39.75
CA PRO A 317 -22.01 19.57 -41.14
C PRO A 317 -22.20 21.07 -41.21
N GLU A 318 -21.42 21.76 -42.06
CA GLU A 318 -21.83 23.06 -42.54
C GLU A 318 -23.30 22.89 -42.92
N LEU A 319 -24.19 23.41 -42.08
CA LEU A 319 -25.49 23.84 -42.52
C LEU A 319 -25.11 24.93 -43.51
N ASN A 320 -24.84 24.49 -44.75
CA ASN A 320 -24.99 25.31 -45.93
C ASN A 320 -26.31 26.01 -45.68
N GLU A 321 -26.21 27.28 -45.34
CA GLU A 321 -27.30 28.22 -45.35
C GLU A 321 -27.97 28.01 -46.70
N LEU A 322 -29.05 27.22 -46.70
CA LEU A 322 -30.03 27.26 -47.75
C LEU A 322 -30.55 28.69 -47.65
N SER A 323 -29.95 29.55 -48.45
CA SER A 323 -30.47 30.85 -48.78
C SER A 323 -31.93 30.64 -49.16
N ASP A 324 -32.82 30.99 -48.24
CA ASP A 324 -34.23 31.20 -48.52
C ASP A 324 -34.28 32.26 -49.62
N ASP A 325 -34.42 31.78 -50.86
CA ASP A 325 -34.75 32.57 -52.03
C ASP A 325 -36.18 33.04 -51.83
N ASP A 326 -36.27 34.21 -51.19
CA ASP A 326 -37.48 34.95 -50.82
C ASP A 326 -38.14 35.56 -52.08
N SER A 327 -38.43 34.72 -53.07
CA SER A 327 -39.13 35.12 -54.29
C SER A 327 -40.31 34.21 -54.56
N ILE A 328 -41.43 34.86 -54.89
CA ILE A 328 -42.71 34.30 -55.37
C ILE A 328 -43.73 34.07 -54.24
N TYR A 329 -44.54 35.08 -53.95
CA TYR A 329 -45.96 35.12 -54.35
C TYR A 329 -46.48 36.57 -54.28
N GLN A 330 -46.46 37.26 -55.43
CA GLN A 330 -47.37 38.37 -55.72
C GLN A 330 -48.54 37.79 -56.53
N TRP A 331 -49.75 37.79 -55.98
CA TRP A 331 -51.02 37.86 -56.70
C TRP A 331 -52.06 38.56 -55.83
#